data_AF-A0AA85B8G7-F1
#
_entry.id   AF-A0AA85B8G7-F1
#
_cell.length_a   1.000
_cell.length_b   1.000
_cell.length_c   1.000
_cell.angle_alpha   90.00
_cell.angle_beta   90.00
_cell.angle_gamma   90.00
#
_symmetry.space_group_name_H-M   'P 1'
#
loop_
_entity.id
_entity.type
_entity.pdbx_description
1 polymer ?
#
loop_
_entity_poly.entity_id
_entity_poly.type
_entity_poly.pdbx_seq_one_letter_code
_entity_poly.pdbx_strand_id
1 'polypeptide(L)'
;MDEDKPVKLNTIPVTLLKRRKRVSRDIIKQQRLRSEELRKRARKRRSLIQPPIRFIKTGLRRSYDELRLQRIAKRKSPFSTSDQPRLGVVIRLKDDEEQLADVCKDVFRLLRLDTRNQAVFIKITKATLSLLNIVSPYVVWGYPSLQVVRDMVMKRGRTMLGRHKHSIDNKIIEEKLDSHTDRAPFARTRCLRSSSKSFLQSMLS
;
A
#
# COMPACT_ATOMS: atom_id res chain seq x y z
N MET A 1 53.49 59.68 -42.60
CA MET A 1 52.03 59.76 -42.72
C MET A 1 51.54 58.35 -42.87
N ASP A 2 51.34 57.73 -41.71
CA ASP A 2 50.89 56.37 -41.51
C ASP A 2 49.40 56.26 -41.85
N GLU A 3 49.03 55.21 -42.59
CA GLU A 3 47.63 54.85 -42.80
C GLU A 3 47.50 53.35 -42.47
N ASP A 4 47.17 53.08 -41.20
CA ASP A 4 46.85 51.76 -40.66
C ASP A 4 45.56 51.23 -41.29
N LYS A 5 45.68 50.39 -42.33
CA LYS A 5 44.54 49.65 -42.87
C LYS A 5 44.12 48.54 -41.90
N PRO A 6 42.87 48.51 -41.41
CA PRO A 6 42.45 47.48 -40.46
C PRO A 6 42.36 46.11 -41.16
N VAL A 7 43.06 45.12 -40.60
CA VAL A 7 42.97 43.71 -41.03
C VAL A 7 41.55 43.20 -40.77
N LYS A 8 40.80 42.87 -41.83
CA LYS A 8 39.46 42.27 -41.71
C LYS A 8 39.56 40.82 -41.22
N LEU A 9 39.20 40.60 -39.97
CA LEU A 9 39.12 39.27 -39.37
C LEU A 9 37.85 38.53 -39.84
N ASN A 10 37.95 37.22 -40.03
CA ASN A 10 36.84 36.35 -40.42
C ASN A 10 35.71 36.40 -39.36
N THR A 11 34.68 37.20 -39.63
CA THR A 11 33.60 37.46 -38.67
C THR A 11 32.48 36.44 -38.85
N ILE A 12 32.35 35.55 -37.86
CA ILE A 12 31.27 34.56 -37.85
C ILE A 12 29.95 35.26 -37.48
N PRO A 13 28.83 34.99 -38.19
CA PRO A 13 27.56 35.62 -37.88
C PRO A 13 27.09 35.25 -36.46
N VAL A 14 26.65 36.26 -35.71
CA VAL A 14 26.20 36.16 -34.31
C VAL A 14 25.07 35.13 -34.15
N THR A 15 24.23 34.97 -35.16
CA THR A 15 23.14 33.97 -35.20
C THR A 15 23.67 32.54 -35.10
N LEU A 16 24.78 32.24 -35.79
CA LEU A 16 25.44 30.92 -35.74
C LEU A 16 26.06 30.66 -34.37
N LEU A 17 26.69 31.67 -33.75
CA LEU A 17 27.24 31.56 -32.40
C LEU A 17 26.14 31.33 -31.35
N LYS A 18 25.02 32.05 -31.46
CA LYS A 18 23.84 31.85 -30.59
C LYS A 18 23.23 30.45 -30.76
N ARG A 19 23.16 29.93 -32.00
CA ARG A 19 22.69 28.57 -32.30
C ARG A 19 23.62 27.51 -31.69
N ARG A 20 24.94 27.63 -31.88
CA ARG A 20 25.95 26.73 -31.28
C ARG A 20 25.86 26.71 -29.76
N LYS A 21 25.74 27.88 -29.11
CA LYS A 21 25.58 27.99 -27.66
C LYS A 21 24.27 27.37 -27.16
N ARG A 22 23.19 27.38 -27.95
CA ARG A 22 21.93 26.71 -27.59
C ARG A 22 22.09 25.19 -27.66
N VAL A 23 22.60 24.69 -28.79
CA VAL A 23 22.84 23.26 -29.00
C VAL A 23 23.77 22.68 -27.93
N SER A 24 24.86 23.37 -27.59
CA SER A 24 25.77 22.90 -26.53
C SER A 24 25.11 22.84 -25.15
N ARG A 25 24.27 23.83 -24.81
CA ARG A 25 23.48 23.82 -23.57
C ARG A 25 22.48 22.67 -23.54
N ASP A 26 21.80 22.41 -24.65
CA ASP A 26 20.82 21.32 -24.74
C ASP A 26 21.49 19.95 -24.59
N ILE A 27 22.66 19.76 -25.24
CA ILE A 27 23.48 18.55 -25.08
C ILE A 27 23.91 18.36 -23.62
N ILE A 28 24.43 19.41 -22.96
CA ILE A 28 24.84 19.35 -21.55
C ILE A 28 23.64 19.01 -20.65
N LYS A 29 22.47 19.61 -20.91
CA LYS A 29 21.24 19.33 -20.15
C LYS A 29 20.82 17.87 -20.30
N GLN A 30 20.81 17.34 -21.52
CA GLN A 30 20.47 15.93 -21.80
C GLN A 30 21.47 14.97 -21.12
N GLN A 31 22.76 15.27 -21.17
CA GLN A 31 23.80 14.48 -20.50
C GLN A 31 23.60 14.45 -18.98
N ARG A 32 23.29 15.60 -18.36
CA ARG A 32 23.01 15.68 -16.91
C ARG A 32 21.81 14.80 -16.53
N LEU A 33 20.69 14.93 -17.24
CA LEU A 33 19.49 14.13 -16.99
C LEU A 33 19.77 12.62 -17.11
N ARG A 34 20.47 12.20 -18.17
CA ARG A 34 20.87 10.80 -18.37
C ARG A 34 21.73 10.29 -17.20
N SER A 35 22.69 11.10 -16.74
CA SER A 35 23.56 10.73 -15.62
C SER A 35 22.79 10.57 -14.31
N GLU A 36 21.80 11.43 -14.05
CA GLU A 36 20.95 11.35 -12.86
C GLU A 36 20.05 10.12 -12.89
N GLU A 37 19.47 9.80 -14.05
CA GLU A 37 18.66 8.60 -14.22
C GLU A 37 19.48 7.33 -13.99
N LEU A 38 20.69 7.26 -14.53
CA LEU A 38 21.61 6.14 -14.30
C LEU A 38 21.96 6.01 -12.81
N ARG A 39 22.24 7.12 -12.12
CA ARG A 39 22.47 7.14 -10.67
C ARG A 39 21.25 6.66 -9.88
N LYS A 40 20.05 7.12 -10.24
CA LYS A 40 18.77 6.68 -9.63
C LYS A 40 18.55 5.17 -9.84
N ARG A 41 18.78 4.66 -11.05
CA ARG A 41 18.67 3.22 -11.38
C ARG A 41 19.69 2.39 -10.61
N ALA A 42 20.94 2.83 -10.52
CA ALA A 42 22.00 2.15 -9.77
C ALA A 42 21.67 2.07 -8.27
N ARG A 43 21.20 3.17 -7.66
CA ARG A 43 20.75 3.19 -6.26
C ARG A 43 19.61 2.21 -6.02
N LYS A 44 18.59 2.20 -6.89
CA LYS A 44 17.47 1.26 -6.82
C LYS A 44 17.95 -0.20 -6.91
N ARG A 45 18.83 -0.52 -7.88
CA ARG A 45 19.38 -1.88 -8.06
C ARG A 45 20.14 -2.36 -6.82
N ARG A 46 20.98 -1.50 -6.24
CA ARG A 46 21.72 -1.80 -5.00
C ARG A 46 20.79 -2.03 -3.80
N SER A 47 19.64 -1.34 -3.74
CA SER A 47 18.65 -1.56 -2.69
C SER A 47 17.81 -2.84 -2.87
N LEU A 48 17.62 -3.27 -4.12
CA LEU A 48 16.87 -4.48 -4.45
C LEU A 48 17.69 -5.74 -4.17
N ILE A 49 18.98 -5.71 -4.53
CA ILE A 49 19.91 -6.82 -4.31
C ILE A 49 20.41 -6.74 -2.87
N GLN A 50 19.89 -7.63 -2.03
CA GLN A 50 20.37 -7.78 -0.66
C GLN A 50 21.53 -8.76 -0.59
N PRO A 51 22.58 -8.49 0.20
CA PRO A 51 23.69 -9.42 0.34
C PRO A 51 23.23 -10.68 1.10
N PRO A 52 23.77 -11.88 0.77
CA PRO A 52 23.42 -13.15 1.42
C PRO A 52 23.47 -13.09 2.96
N ILE A 53 24.46 -12.37 3.51
CA ILE A 53 24.63 -12.19 4.96
C ILE A 53 23.41 -11.54 5.64
N ARG A 54 22.66 -10.69 4.93
CA ARG A 54 21.46 -10.07 5.48
C ARG A 54 20.34 -11.09 5.66
N PHE A 55 20.22 -12.05 4.76
CA PHE A 55 19.23 -13.13 4.87
C PHE A 55 19.54 -14.06 6.03
N ILE A 56 20.80 -14.49 6.14
CA ILE A 56 21.28 -15.33 7.26
C ILE A 56 21.03 -14.63 8.60
N LYS A 57 21.44 -13.35 8.73
CA LYS A 57 21.22 -12.55 9.95
C LYS A 57 19.74 -12.37 10.29
N THR A 58 18.89 -12.19 9.29
CA THR A 58 17.44 -12.04 9.50
C THR A 58 16.81 -13.37 9.94
N GLY A 59 17.23 -14.49 9.36
CA GLY A 59 16.78 -15.83 9.75
C GLY A 59 17.17 -16.18 11.18
N LEU A 60 18.44 -15.95 11.54
CA LEU A 60 18.92 -16.15 12.91
C LEU A 60 18.15 -15.28 13.91
N ARG A 61 17.95 -13.99 13.61
CA ARG A 61 17.15 -13.09 14.47
C ARG A 61 15.73 -13.60 14.70
N ARG A 62 15.04 -14.05 13.64
CA ARG A 62 13.69 -14.61 13.77
C ARG A 62 13.66 -15.83 14.69
N SER A 63 14.60 -16.76 14.51
CA SER A 63 14.71 -17.95 15.36
C SER A 63 14.97 -17.58 16.83
N TYR A 64 15.89 -16.64 17.09
CA TYR A 64 16.13 -16.14 18.44
C TYR A 64 14.91 -15.43 19.03
N ASP A 65 14.19 -14.65 18.23
CA ASP A 65 12.98 -13.93 18.66
C ASP A 65 11.86 -14.92 19.00
N GLU A 66 11.66 -15.97 18.21
CA GLU A 66 10.70 -17.04 18.49
C GLU A 66 11.04 -17.77 19.80
N LEU A 67 12.30 -18.16 19.98
CA LEU A 67 12.77 -18.79 21.22
C LEU A 67 12.62 -17.85 22.43
N ARG A 68 12.90 -16.56 22.26
CA ARG A 68 12.71 -15.53 23.30
C ARG A 68 11.24 -15.41 23.68
N LEU A 69 10.35 -15.34 22.71
CA LEU A 69 8.90 -15.26 22.93
C LEU A 69 8.38 -16.51 23.63
N GLN A 70 8.82 -17.71 23.23
CA GLN A 70 8.48 -18.97 23.92
C GLN A 70 8.94 -18.99 25.38
N ARG A 71 10.14 -18.51 25.68
CA ARG A 71 10.65 -18.42 27.06
C ARG A 71 9.86 -17.42 27.90
N ILE A 72 9.49 -16.26 27.33
CA ILE A 72 8.66 -15.26 28.01
C ILE A 72 7.26 -15.83 28.28
N ALA A 73 6.69 -16.55 27.32
CA ALA A 73 5.37 -17.19 27.44
C ALA A 73 5.36 -18.34 28.46
N LYS A 74 6.47 -19.05 28.66
CA LYS A 74 6.62 -20.06 29.73
C LYS A 74 6.85 -19.45 31.11
N ARG A 75 7.53 -18.29 31.19
CA ARG A 75 7.84 -17.60 32.46
C ARG A 75 6.65 -16.83 33.03
N LYS A 76 5.77 -16.30 32.19
CA LYS A 76 4.52 -15.65 32.61
C LYS A 76 3.41 -16.69 32.59
N SER A 77 2.56 -16.75 33.61
CA SER A 77 1.33 -17.58 33.57
C SER A 77 0.51 -17.20 32.32
N PRO A 78 -0.27 -18.13 31.73
CA PRO A 78 -0.88 -17.96 30.41
C PRO A 78 -2.11 -17.04 30.44
N PHE A 79 -1.99 -15.84 31.00
CA PHE A 79 -2.87 -14.75 30.63
C PHE A 79 -2.40 -14.19 29.29
N SER A 80 -2.86 -14.83 28.21
CA SER A 80 -2.91 -14.21 26.89
C SER A 80 -3.96 -13.11 26.96
N THR A 81 -3.57 -11.91 27.42
CA THR A 81 -4.36 -10.71 27.14
C THR A 81 -4.28 -10.44 25.64
N SER A 82 -5.10 -11.13 24.86
CA SER A 82 -5.31 -10.83 23.45
C SER A 82 -6.38 -9.75 23.29
N ASP A 83 -6.31 -8.70 24.11
CA ASP A 83 -7.12 -7.49 23.93
C ASP A 83 -6.56 -6.60 22.79
N GLN A 84 -5.49 -7.06 22.13
CA GLN A 84 -5.05 -6.46 20.89
C GLN A 84 -6.09 -6.75 19.80
N PRO A 85 -6.71 -5.71 19.23
CA PRO A 85 -7.68 -5.92 18.19
C PRO A 85 -7.00 -6.46 16.93
N ARG A 86 -7.53 -7.57 16.43
CA ARG A 86 -6.99 -8.29 15.26
C ARG A 86 -7.90 -8.10 14.05
N LEU A 87 -7.33 -8.17 12.86
CA LEU A 87 -8.11 -8.14 11.61
C LEU A 87 -8.81 -9.48 11.43
N GLY A 88 -10.13 -9.47 11.29
CA GLY A 88 -10.94 -10.63 10.91
C GLY A 88 -11.50 -10.50 9.51
N VAL A 89 -11.81 -11.63 8.90
CA VAL A 89 -12.69 -11.72 7.73
C VAL A 89 -14.01 -12.31 8.15
N VAL A 90 -15.07 -11.78 7.58
CA VAL A 90 -16.44 -12.19 7.83
C VAL A 90 -17.09 -12.47 6.48
N ILE A 91 -17.63 -13.67 6.28
CA ILE A 91 -18.22 -14.13 5.02
C ILE A 91 -19.65 -14.61 5.28
N ARG A 92 -20.62 -14.09 4.54
CA ARG A 92 -22.02 -14.54 4.61
C ARG A 92 -22.25 -15.76 3.71
N LEU A 93 -22.77 -16.86 4.28
CA LEU A 93 -22.96 -18.13 3.58
C LEU A 93 -24.40 -18.39 3.12
N LYS A 94 -25.39 -18.11 3.97
CA LYS A 94 -26.78 -18.52 3.73
C LYS A 94 -27.49 -17.68 2.65
N ASP A 95 -28.29 -18.35 1.83
CA ASP A 95 -29.18 -17.76 0.83
C ASP A 95 -30.43 -17.14 1.48
N ASP A 96 -31.09 -16.22 0.78
CA ASP A 96 -32.19 -15.38 1.29
C ASP A 96 -33.55 -16.12 1.41
N GLU A 97 -33.59 -17.44 1.18
CA GLU A 97 -34.84 -18.22 1.30
C GLU A 97 -35.33 -18.38 2.75
N GLU A 98 -34.45 -18.18 3.73
CA GLU A 98 -34.79 -18.20 5.16
C GLU A 98 -35.24 -16.80 5.62
N GLN A 99 -36.37 -16.72 6.33
CA GLN A 99 -36.85 -15.48 6.94
C GLN A 99 -35.85 -15.01 8.01
N LEU A 100 -34.91 -14.16 7.60
CA LEU A 100 -33.93 -13.60 8.51
C LEU A 100 -34.62 -12.70 9.54
N ALA A 101 -34.32 -12.91 10.83
CA ALA A 101 -34.77 -12.02 11.89
C ALA A 101 -34.31 -10.58 11.64
N ASP A 102 -35.16 -9.60 11.94
CA ASP A 102 -34.87 -8.19 11.63
C ASP A 102 -33.60 -7.68 12.33
N VAL A 103 -33.33 -8.17 13.55
CA VAL A 103 -32.08 -7.91 14.27
C VAL A 103 -30.85 -8.34 13.44
N CYS A 104 -30.90 -9.48 12.77
CA CYS A 104 -29.79 -9.94 11.94
C CYS A 104 -29.65 -9.12 10.65
N LYS A 105 -30.76 -8.66 10.05
CA LYS A 105 -30.75 -7.76 8.90
C LYS A 105 -30.04 -6.44 9.23
N ASP A 106 -30.32 -5.88 10.40
CA ASP A 106 -29.71 -4.63 10.84
C ASP A 106 -28.20 -4.80 11.12
N VAL A 107 -27.80 -5.93 11.72
CA VAL A 107 -26.38 -6.26 11.88
C VAL A 107 -25.69 -6.41 10.51
N PHE A 108 -26.31 -7.06 9.53
CA PHE A 108 -25.73 -7.17 8.20
C PHE A 108 -25.60 -5.84 7.48
N ARG A 109 -26.59 -4.96 7.59
CA ARG A 109 -26.50 -3.60 7.05
C ARG A 109 -25.34 -2.83 7.69
N LEU A 110 -25.17 -2.95 9.00
CA LEU A 110 -24.08 -2.30 9.73
C LEU A 110 -22.70 -2.82 9.30
N LEU A 111 -22.55 -4.14 9.13
CA LEU A 111 -21.32 -4.77 8.64
C LEU A 111 -21.14 -4.64 7.11
N ARG A 112 -22.17 -4.13 6.40
CA ARG A 112 -22.26 -4.01 4.95
C ARG A 112 -22.23 -5.37 4.21
N LEU A 113 -22.82 -6.40 4.80
CA LEU A 113 -22.97 -7.76 4.26
C LEU A 113 -24.39 -8.01 3.73
N ASP A 114 -24.79 -7.23 2.73
CA ASP A 114 -26.15 -7.30 2.16
C ASP A 114 -26.31 -8.49 1.20
N THR A 115 -25.26 -8.78 0.43
CA THR A 115 -25.28 -9.86 -0.57
C THR A 115 -24.67 -11.16 -0.05
N ARG A 116 -25.17 -12.30 -0.53
CA ARG A 116 -24.57 -13.63 -0.25
C ARG A 116 -23.14 -13.74 -0.79
N ASN A 117 -22.32 -14.58 -0.17
CA ASN A 117 -20.92 -14.80 -0.54
C ASN A 117 -20.06 -13.53 -0.57
N GLN A 118 -20.52 -12.47 0.10
CA GLN A 118 -19.76 -11.25 0.29
C GLN A 118 -18.82 -11.43 1.50
N ALA A 119 -17.61 -10.87 1.38
CA ALA A 119 -16.61 -10.88 2.42
C ALA A 119 -16.27 -9.44 2.85
N VAL A 120 -16.18 -9.21 4.15
CA VAL A 120 -15.78 -7.92 4.73
C VAL A 120 -14.65 -8.11 5.73
N PHE A 121 -13.66 -7.23 5.67
CA PHE A 121 -12.57 -7.17 6.64
C PHE A 121 -12.98 -6.26 7.82
N ILE A 122 -12.97 -6.80 9.03
CA ILE A 122 -13.42 -6.11 10.24
C ILE A 122 -12.32 -6.13 11.29
N LYS A 123 -12.19 -5.03 12.03
CA LYS A 123 -11.37 -5.00 13.24
C LYS A 123 -12.12 -5.68 14.37
N ILE A 124 -11.65 -6.86 14.78
CA ILE A 124 -12.28 -7.63 15.85
C ILE A 124 -11.94 -6.97 17.19
N THR A 125 -12.98 -6.46 17.83
CA THR A 125 -13.05 -5.93 19.20
C THR A 125 -14.13 -6.69 19.99
N LYS A 126 -14.21 -6.50 21.31
CA LYS A 126 -15.26 -7.10 22.15
C LYS A 126 -16.68 -6.81 21.63
N ALA A 127 -16.93 -5.57 21.19
CA ALA A 127 -18.24 -5.18 20.66
C ALA A 127 -18.58 -5.91 19.34
N THR A 128 -17.61 -6.04 18.43
CA THR A 128 -17.85 -6.77 17.17
C THR A 128 -18.02 -8.26 17.39
N LEU A 129 -17.39 -8.85 18.41
CA LEU A 129 -17.61 -10.26 18.75
C LEU A 129 -19.05 -10.50 19.20
N SER A 130 -19.62 -9.61 20.00
CA SER A 130 -21.04 -9.68 20.36
C SER A 130 -21.96 -9.64 19.13
N LEU A 131 -21.67 -8.76 18.16
CA LEU A 131 -22.44 -8.71 16.91
C LEU A 131 -22.31 -10.00 16.10
N LEU A 132 -21.08 -10.54 15.99
CA LEU A 132 -20.82 -11.79 15.28
C LEU A 132 -21.49 -12.99 15.94
N ASN A 133 -21.66 -12.98 17.27
CA ASN A 133 -22.38 -14.03 17.97
C ASN A 133 -23.87 -14.06 17.59
N ILE A 134 -24.50 -12.89 17.38
CA ILE A 134 -25.89 -12.79 16.94
C ILE A 134 -26.06 -13.39 15.53
N VAL A 135 -25.14 -13.08 14.61
CA VAL A 135 -25.20 -13.54 13.21
C VAL A 135 -24.44 -14.84 12.94
N SER A 136 -23.93 -15.49 14.00
CA SER A 136 -23.14 -16.73 13.95
C SER A 136 -23.73 -17.82 13.02
N PRO A 137 -25.05 -18.10 13.02
CA PRO A 137 -25.58 -19.17 12.17
C PRO A 137 -25.59 -18.86 10.66
N TYR A 138 -25.38 -17.60 10.26
CA TYR A 138 -25.45 -17.15 8.86
C TYR A 138 -24.08 -16.83 8.25
N VAL A 139 -23.05 -16.74 9.09
CA VAL A 139 -21.76 -16.16 8.75
C VAL A 139 -20.63 -17.04 9.26
N VAL A 140 -19.62 -17.21 8.42
CA VAL A 140 -18.33 -17.78 8.83
C VAL A 140 -17.33 -16.63 8.98
N TRP A 141 -16.62 -16.59 10.09
CA TRP A 141 -15.58 -15.58 10.32
C TRP A 141 -14.31 -16.19 10.91
N GLY A 142 -13.18 -15.50 10.70
CA GLY A 142 -11.89 -15.95 11.22
C GLY A 142 -10.78 -14.93 10.97
N TYR A 143 -9.57 -15.26 11.41
CA TYR A 143 -8.39 -14.42 11.21
C TYR A 143 -7.66 -14.82 9.91
N PRO A 144 -7.56 -13.94 8.90
CA PRO A 144 -6.89 -14.28 7.65
C PRO A 144 -5.36 -14.27 7.80
N SER A 145 -4.70 -15.07 6.96
CA SER A 145 -3.27 -14.90 6.70
C SER A 145 -3.04 -13.74 5.70
N LEU A 146 -1.82 -13.20 5.66
CA LEU A 146 -1.47 -12.15 4.71
C LEU A 146 -1.64 -12.59 3.24
N GLN A 147 -1.41 -13.87 2.95
CA GLN A 147 -1.62 -14.43 1.61
C GLN A 147 -3.10 -14.39 1.23
N VAL A 148 -3.99 -14.82 2.13
CA VAL A 148 -5.45 -14.81 1.91
C VAL A 148 -5.96 -13.38 1.68
N VAL A 149 -5.48 -12.41 2.46
CA VAL A 149 -5.86 -11.00 2.25
C VAL A 149 -5.47 -10.52 0.86
N ARG A 150 -4.24 -10.80 0.41
CA ARG A 150 -3.79 -10.41 -0.93
C ARG A 150 -4.60 -11.07 -2.02
N ASP A 151 -4.80 -12.38 -1.92
CA ASP A 151 -5.56 -13.15 -2.91
C ASP A 151 -7.00 -12.64 -3.03
N MET A 152 -7.66 -12.36 -1.91
CA MET A 152 -9.01 -11.80 -1.90
C MET A 152 -9.06 -10.43 -2.56
N VAL A 153 -8.16 -9.52 -2.19
CA VAL A 153 -8.13 -8.17 -2.77
C VAL A 153 -7.84 -8.24 -4.26
N MET A 154 -6.88 -9.05 -4.69
CA MET A 154 -6.50 -9.13 -6.11
C MET A 154 -7.54 -9.86 -6.97
N LYS A 155 -8.19 -10.91 -6.46
CA LYS A 155 -9.14 -11.71 -7.25
C LYS A 155 -10.58 -11.20 -7.18
N ARG A 156 -11.00 -10.65 -6.04
CA ARG A 156 -12.40 -10.29 -5.76
C ARG A 156 -12.60 -8.85 -5.31
N GLY A 157 -11.53 -8.11 -5.07
CA GLY A 157 -11.64 -6.74 -4.64
C GLY A 157 -12.18 -5.85 -5.77
N ARG A 158 -13.04 -4.91 -5.37
CA ARG A 158 -13.63 -3.90 -6.26
C ARG A 158 -13.53 -2.56 -5.55
N THR A 159 -13.30 -1.50 -6.29
CA THR A 159 -13.30 -0.13 -5.75
C THR A 159 -14.64 0.53 -6.02
N MET A 160 -15.17 1.26 -5.04
CA MET A 160 -16.30 2.17 -5.25
C MET A 160 -15.76 3.52 -5.72
N LEU A 161 -16.24 4.01 -6.86
CA LEU A 161 -16.02 5.38 -7.30
C LEU A 161 -17.38 6.03 -7.55
N GLY A 162 -17.78 6.92 -6.64
CA GLY A 162 -19.14 7.45 -6.63
C GLY A 162 -20.14 6.31 -6.41
N ARG A 163 -21.09 6.14 -7.34
CA ARG A 163 -22.14 5.10 -7.24
C ARG A 163 -21.81 3.78 -7.94
N HIS A 164 -20.68 3.68 -8.65
CA HIS A 164 -20.35 2.52 -9.47
C HIS A 164 -19.16 1.72 -8.93
N LYS A 165 -19.20 0.40 -9.17
CA LYS A 165 -18.14 -0.55 -8.81
C LYS A 165 -17.18 -0.70 -9.99
N HIS A 166 -15.90 -0.46 -9.75
CA HIS A 166 -14.83 -0.62 -10.72
C HIS A 166 -13.86 -1.73 -10.30
N SER A 167 -13.12 -2.26 -11.27
CA SER A 167 -11.98 -3.14 -10.99
C SER A 167 -10.90 -2.38 -10.24
N ILE A 168 -10.11 -3.09 -9.44
CA ILE A 168 -9.00 -2.49 -8.71
C ILE A 168 -7.88 -2.13 -9.69
N ASP A 169 -7.62 -0.82 -9.82
CA ASP A 169 -6.45 -0.29 -10.51
C ASP A 169 -5.55 0.50 -9.56
N ASN A 170 -4.24 0.36 -9.73
CA ASN A 170 -3.27 1.06 -8.89
C ASN A 170 -3.42 2.59 -8.97
N LYS A 171 -3.78 3.13 -10.14
CA LYS A 171 -3.98 4.58 -10.32
C LYS A 171 -5.11 5.12 -9.42
N ILE A 172 -6.23 4.40 -9.40
CA ILE A 172 -7.40 4.75 -8.57
C ILE A 172 -7.04 4.67 -7.08
N ILE A 173 -6.28 3.64 -6.70
CA ILE A 173 -5.81 3.47 -5.33
C ILE A 173 -4.87 4.61 -4.92
N GLU A 174 -3.88 4.95 -5.75
CA GLU A 174 -2.91 6.01 -5.48
C GLU A 174 -3.61 7.37 -5.32
N GLU A 175 -4.48 7.74 -6.26
CA GLU A 175 -5.24 9.01 -6.20
C GLU A 175 -6.05 9.16 -4.90
N LYS A 176 -6.72 8.10 -4.46
CA LYS A 176 -7.55 8.13 -3.24
C LYS A 176 -6.72 8.04 -1.96
N LEU A 177 -5.62 7.29 -1.93
CA LEU A 177 -4.81 7.10 -0.72
C LEU A 177 -3.76 8.19 -0.50
N ASP A 178 -3.29 8.86 -1.56
CA ASP A 178 -2.31 9.94 -1.46
C ASP A 178 -2.88 11.13 -0.68
N SER A 179 -4.18 11.45 -0.88
CA SER A 179 -4.90 12.47 -0.10
C SER A 179 -4.87 12.27 1.43
N HIS A 180 -4.65 11.03 1.89
CA HIS A 180 -4.68 10.66 3.30
C HIS A 180 -3.30 10.43 3.91
N THR A 181 -2.25 10.28 3.09
CA THR A 181 -0.89 9.87 3.54
C THR A 181 0.11 11.02 3.66
N ASP A 182 -0.27 12.26 3.35
CA ASP A 182 0.56 13.48 3.53
C ASP A 182 0.81 13.92 4.99
N ARG A 183 0.65 13.01 5.96
CA ARG A 183 1.29 13.09 7.29
C ARG A 183 2.23 11.90 7.54
N ALA A 184 3.17 11.61 6.63
CA ALA A 184 4.56 11.21 6.93
C ALA A 184 5.24 10.48 5.74
N PRO A 185 6.50 10.79 5.42
CA PRO A 185 7.18 10.32 4.20
C PRO A 185 7.74 8.88 4.25
N PHE A 186 7.32 8.02 5.20
CA PHE A 186 7.99 6.71 5.40
C PHE A 186 7.03 5.56 5.77
N ALA A 187 6.06 5.23 4.92
CA ALA A 187 5.16 4.09 5.16
C ALA A 187 4.79 3.27 3.91
N ARG A 188 5.71 3.05 2.97
CA ARG A 188 5.55 1.93 2.03
C ARG A 188 5.72 0.62 2.81
N THR A 189 4.65 -0.18 2.89
CA THR A 189 4.51 -1.52 3.53
C THR A 189 4.02 -1.62 4.98
N ARG A 190 3.59 -0.54 5.65
CA ARG A 190 3.07 -0.64 7.05
C ARG A 190 1.56 -0.33 7.22
N CYS A 191 0.83 0.08 6.18
CA CYS A 191 -0.58 0.49 6.34
C CYS A 191 -1.56 -0.66 6.69
N LEU A 192 -1.28 -1.91 6.33
CA LEU A 192 -2.17 -3.04 6.69
C LEU A 192 -1.95 -3.59 8.11
N ARG A 193 -0.92 -3.11 8.83
CA ARG A 193 -0.57 -3.59 10.18
C ARG A 193 -0.85 -2.57 11.28
N SER A 194 -1.01 -1.28 10.93
CA SER A 194 -1.51 -0.26 11.84
C SER A 194 -3.00 -0.05 11.59
N SER A 195 -3.81 -0.27 12.62
CA SER A 195 -5.25 0.00 12.66
C SER A 195 -5.56 1.46 12.29
N SER A 196 -5.72 1.79 11.01
CA SER A 196 -6.25 3.08 10.59
C SER A 196 -7.72 2.90 10.20
N LYS A 197 -8.60 3.54 10.98
CA LYS A 197 -10.05 3.64 10.74
C LYS A 197 -10.39 4.20 9.34
N SER A 198 -9.45 4.84 8.65
CA SER A 198 -9.64 5.53 7.38
C SER A 198 -9.54 4.63 6.13
N PHE A 199 -8.74 3.56 6.14
CA PHE A 199 -8.53 2.73 4.94
C PHE A 199 -9.79 1.94 4.54
N LEU A 200 -10.60 1.54 5.52
CA LEU A 200 -11.87 0.87 5.28
C LEU A 200 -12.98 1.85 4.89
N GLN A 201 -12.91 3.11 5.33
CA GLN A 201 -13.96 4.10 5.07
C GLN A 201 -13.89 4.69 3.65
N SER A 202 -12.70 4.78 3.04
CA SER A 202 -12.53 5.31 1.67
C SER A 202 -12.89 4.32 0.55
N MET A 203 -12.96 3.02 0.84
CA MET A 203 -13.47 1.99 -0.10
C MET A 203 -15.01 1.93 -0.14
N LEU A 204 -15.66 2.70 0.74
CA LEU A 204 -17.02 2.51 1.20
C LEU A 204 -17.87 3.80 1.08
N SER A 205 -17.40 4.78 0.30
CA SER A 205 -18.15 5.99 -0.08
C SER A 205 -18.00 6.27 -1.57
#